data_AF-A0A8T7FG29-F1
#
_entry.id   AF-A0A8T7FG29-F1
#
_cell.length_a   1.000
_cell.length_b   1.000
_cell.length_c   1.000
_cell.angle_alpha   90.00
_cell.angle_beta   90.00
_cell.angle_gamma   90.00
#
_symmetry.space_group_name_H-M   'P 1'
#
loop_
_entity.id
_entity.type
_entity.pdbx_description
1 polymer ?
#
loop_
_entity_poly.entity_id
_entity_poly.type
_entity_poly.pdbx_seq_one_letter_code
_entity_poly.pdbx_strand_id
1 'polypeptide(L)' 'MAYAHTNSKGVTYYLHSRGKMFFFSKEIKEGALDALPAGYKVAEMKTGMLVLKKEEAPAATPPVAAG' A
#
# COMPACT_ATOMS: atom_id res chain seq x y z
N MET A 1 -7.99 -4.20 -8.89
CA MET A 1 -7.35 -2.89 -9.10
C MET A 1 -6.32 -2.66 -8.00
N ALA A 2 -5.07 -2.31 -8.36
CA ALA A 2 -4.00 -2.11 -7.39
C ALA A 2 -4.29 -0.95 -6.40
N TYR A 3 -3.93 -1.12 -5.13
CA TYR A 3 -4.04 -0.10 -4.09
C TYR A 3 -3.13 1.09 -4.42
N ALA A 4 -3.71 2.26 -4.62
CA ALA A 4 -3.00 3.51 -4.91
C ALA A 4 -3.02 4.45 -3.70
N HIS A 5 -1.89 5.10 -3.42
CA HIS A 5 -1.75 6.08 -2.36
C HIS A 5 -0.91 7.26 -2.82
N THR A 6 -1.39 8.47 -2.55
CA THR A 6 -0.71 9.72 -2.91
C THR A 6 0.03 10.24 -1.70
N ASN A 7 1.33 10.47 -1.83
CA ASN A 7 2.13 11.05 -0.75
C ASN A 7 1.86 12.55 -0.59
N SER A 8 2.43 13.17 0.44
CA SER A 8 2.27 14.60 0.70
C SER A 8 2.85 15.51 -0.42
N LYS A 9 3.68 14.95 -1.30
CA LYS A 9 4.24 15.63 -2.48
C LYS A 9 3.35 15.53 -3.72
N GLY A 10 2.16 14.93 -3.62
CA GLY A 10 1.25 14.75 -4.75
C GLY A 10 1.65 13.62 -5.70
N VAL A 11 2.53 12.72 -5.28
CA VAL A 11 2.99 11.59 -6.09
C VAL A 11 2.19 10.35 -5.73
N THR A 12 1.47 9.81 -6.71
CA THR A 12 0.73 8.55 -6.57
C THR A 12 1.68 7.37 -6.69
N TYR A 13 1.57 6.45 -5.73
CA TYR A 13 2.23 5.17 -5.78
C TYR A 13 1.23 4.03 -5.57
N TYR A 14 1.55 2.89 -6.15
CA TYR A 14 0.80 1.66 -6.08
C TYR A 14 1.51 0.68 -5.15
N LEU A 15 0.75 -0.08 -4.36
CA LEU A 15 1.31 -1.10 -3.49
C LEU A 15 1.74 -2.32 -4.30
N HIS A 16 2.98 -2.75 -4.10
CA HIS A 16 3.55 -3.97 -4.65
C HIS A 16 4.10 -4.87 -3.56
N SER A 17 4.11 -6.17 -3.84
CA SER A 17 4.74 -7.19 -3.02
C SER A 17 5.80 -7.92 -3.84
N ARG A 18 6.96 -8.16 -3.24
CA ARG A 18 8.03 -8.99 -3.81
C ARG A 18 8.48 -9.99 -2.76
N GLY A 19 7.90 -11.18 -2.83
CA GLY A 19 8.11 -12.24 -1.84
C GLY A 19 7.55 -11.87 -0.47
N LYS A 20 8.41 -11.40 0.44
CA LYS A 20 8.04 -11.00 1.82
C LYS A 20 8.13 -9.50 2.08
N MET A 21 8.54 -8.72 1.08
CA MET A 21 8.70 -7.27 1.20
C MET A 21 7.55 -6.57 0.48
N PHE A 22 6.95 -5.58 1.13
CA PHE A 22 5.97 -4.70 0.50
C PHE A 22 6.59 -3.33 0.24
N PHE A 23 6.34 -2.78 -0.95
CA PHE A 23 6.90 -1.50 -1.38
C PHE A 23 5.91 -0.77 -2.28
N PHE A 24 6.03 0.55 -2.34
CA PHE A 24 5.21 1.39 -3.20
C PHE A 24 5.98 1.78 -4.47
N SER A 25 5.36 1.61 -5.63
CA SER A 25 5.93 1.91 -6.96
C SER A 25 5.01 2.84 -7.74
N LYS A 26 5.56 3.71 -8.59
CA LYS A 26 4.74 4.62 -9.42
C LYS A 26 4.05 3.93 -10.60
N GLU A 27 4.43 2.68 -10.88
CA GLU A 27 3.91 1.86 -11.96
C GLU A 27 3.28 0.60 -11.39
N ILE A 28 2.13 0.20 -11.95
CA ILE A 28 1.48 -1.07 -11.64
C ILE A 28 2.15 -2.17 -12.47
N LYS A 29 2.93 -3.03 -11.80
CA LYS A 29 3.58 -4.23 -12.34
C LYS A 29 3.04 -5.53 -11.72
N GLU A 30 3.53 -6.68 -12.17
CA GLU A 30 3.25 -7.97 -11.51
C GLU A 30 3.64 -7.91 -10.02
N GLY A 31 2.71 -8.35 -9.16
CA GLY A 31 2.82 -8.25 -7.71
C GLY A 31 2.17 -7.01 -7.09
N ALA A 32 1.43 -6.21 -7.88
CA ALA A 32 0.54 -5.18 -7.32
C ALA A 32 -0.49 -5.83 -6.41
N LEU A 33 -0.70 -5.25 -5.24
CA LEU A 33 -1.74 -5.68 -4.32
C LEU A 33 -2.94 -4.77 -4.45
N ASP A 34 -4.13 -5.37 -4.51
CA ASP A 34 -5.39 -4.64 -4.57
C ASP A 34 -5.77 -4.00 -3.22
N ALA A 35 -5.21 -4.49 -2.12
CA ALA A 35 -5.50 -4.00 -0.77
C ALA A 35 -4.28 -4.04 0.14
N LEU A 36 -4.32 -3.23 1.20
CA LEU A 36 -3.33 -3.30 2.26
C LEU A 36 -3.54 -4.58 3.10
N PRO A 37 -2.48 -5.35 3.39
CA PRO A 37 -2.57 -6.49 4.28
C PRO A 37 -2.91 -6.03 5.72
N ALA A 38 -3.66 -6.86 6.44
CA ALA A 38 -4.09 -6.56 7.81
C ALA A 38 -2.88 -6.38 8.75
N GLY A 39 -2.92 -5.37 9.62
CA GLY A 39 -1.82 -5.05 10.55
C GLY A 39 -0.64 -4.32 9.89
N TYR A 40 -0.87 -3.69 8.74
CA TYR A 40 0.09 -2.83 8.07
C TYR A 40 -0.50 -1.45 7.79
N LYS A 41 0.30 -0.41 8.02
CA LYS A 41 -0.05 0.98 7.71
C LYS A 41 0.89 1.59 6.68
N VAL A 42 0.38 2.52 5.88
CA VAL A 42 1.23 3.33 5.00
C VAL A 42 1.99 4.36 5.83
N ALA A 43 3.30 4.42 5.64
CA ALA A 43 4.17 5.40 6.25
C ALA A 43 4.99 6.11 5.17
N GLU A 44 5.04 7.44 5.23
CA GLU A 44 5.89 8.24 4.37
C GLU A 44 7.28 8.41 5.00
N MET A 45 8.33 8.11 4.24
CA MET A 45 9.71 8.40 4.60
C MET A 45 10.05 9.85 4.27
N LYS A 46 11.04 10.44 4.96
CA LYS A 46 11.53 11.82 4.68
C LYS A 46 12.01 12.02 3.23
N THR A 47 12.38 10.95 2.54
CA THR A 47 12.74 10.96 1.11
C THR A 47 11.52 11.18 0.20
N GLY A 48 10.30 11.00 0.71
CA GLY A 48 9.04 11.01 -0.04
C GLY A 48 8.62 9.64 -0.57
N MET A 49 9.30 8.57 -0.17
CA MET A 49 8.89 7.19 -0.47
C MET A 49 7.82 6.72 0.51
N LEU A 50 6.76 6.11 -0.02
CA LEU A 50 5.75 5.42 0.77
C LEU A 50 6.22 3.99 1.06
N VAL A 51 6.05 3.52 2.29
CA VAL A 51 6.36 2.15 2.70
C VAL A 51 5.24 1.59 3.56
N LEU A 52 5.11 0.27 3.63
CA LEU A 52 4.27 -0.36 4.64
C LEU A 52 5.07 -0.56 5.93
N LYS A 53 4.53 -0.07 7.05
CA LYS A 53 5.00 -0.41 8.39
C LYS A 53 4.04 -1.38 9.04
N LYS A 54 4.59 -2.43 9.66
CA LYS A 54 3.84 -3.34 10.51
C LYS A 54 3.43 -2.57 11.77
N GLU A 55 2.14 -2.41 11.98
CA GLU A 55 1.57 -1.84 13.20
C GLU A 55 0.59 -2.87 13.76
N GLU A 56 0.82 -3.27 15.01
CA GLU A 56 0.21 -4.45 15.61
C GLU A 56 -1.32 -4.30 15.80
N ALA A 57 -2.10 -4.91 14.88
CA ALA A 57 -3.50 -5.39 14.98
C ALA A 57 -4.68 -4.39 15.23
N PRO A 58 -5.97 -4.75 14.97
CA PRO A 58 -6.57 -5.78 14.10
C PRO A 58 -7.60 -5.19 13.08
N ALA A 59 -8.18 -6.05 12.23
CA ALA A 59 -9.42 -5.82 11.47
C ALA A 59 -9.42 -4.75 10.35
N ALA A 60 -8.85 -5.08 9.18
CA ALA A 60 -9.35 -4.50 7.94
C ALA A 60 -10.53 -5.35 7.45
N THR A 61 -11.73 -4.97 7.86
CA THR A 61 -12.99 -5.33 7.22
C THR A 61 -12.85 -5.04 5.72
N PRO A 62 -13.17 -5.99 4.82
CA PRO A 62 -13.12 -5.72 3.39
C PRO A 62 -14.03 -4.54 3.08
N PRO A 63 -13.60 -3.54 2.30
CA PRO A 63 -14.53 -2.57 1.77
C PRO A 63 -15.44 -3.36 0.82
N VAL A 64 -16.67 -3.50 1.30
CA VAL A 64 -17.85 -3.96 0.58
C VAL A 64 -17.80 -3.59 -0.90
N ALA A 65 -18.03 -4.62 -1.71
CA ALA A 65 -18.38 -4.52 -3.11
C ALA A 65 -19.38 -3.38 -3.34
N ALA A 66 -19.04 -2.50 -4.27
CA ALA A 66 -20.02 -1.73 -5.03
C ALA A 66 -20.16 -2.47 -6.37
N GLY A 67 -21.32 -2.92 -6.84
CA GLY A 67 -22.69 -2.95 -6.34
C GLY A 67 -23.50 -3.82 -7.29
#